data_AF-A0AAU2BUG7-F1
#
_entry.id   AF-A0AAU2BUG7-F1
#
_cell.length_a   1.000
_cell.length_b   1.000
_cell.length_c   1.000
_cell.angle_alpha   90.00
_cell.angle_beta   90.00
_cell.angle_gamma   90.00
#
_symmetry.space_group_name_H-M   'P 1'
#
loop_
_entity.id
_entity.type
_entity.pdbx_description
1 polymer ?
#
loop_
_entity_poly.entity_id
_entity_poly.type
_entity_poly.pdbx_seq_one_letter_code
_entity_poly.pdbx_strand_id
1 'polypeptide(L)' 'MAGPVPFRAELERTLGVDPYGHGSLPIGRWADRREATVRGVIVRYYVSGSILVVTVVRLIPEP' A
#
# COMPACT_ATOMS: atom_id res chain seq x y z
N MET A 1 2.58 7.87 -17.45
CA MET A 1 1.43 7.03 -17.06
C MET A 1 1.93 5.76 -16.39
N ALA A 2 1.67 5.56 -15.10
CA ALA A 2 2.00 4.30 -14.42
C ALA A 2 0.94 3.24 -14.81
N GLY A 3 1.32 2.28 -15.65
CA GLY A 3 0.49 1.10 -15.92
C GLY A 3 0.43 0.12 -14.73
N PRO A 4 -0.37 -0.96 -14.82
CA PRO A 4 -0.52 -1.95 -13.76
C PRO A 4 0.79 -2.65 -13.35
N VAL A 5 1.65 -2.95 -14.34
CA VAL A 5 2.94 -3.63 -14.15
C VAL A 5 3.95 -2.76 -13.38
N PRO A 6 4.21 -1.49 -13.77
CA PRO A 6 5.14 -0.65 -13.00
C PRO A 6 4.63 -0.31 -11.60
N PHE A 7 3.32 -0.22 -11.37
CA PHE A 7 2.78 0.00 -10.04
C PHE A 7 2.97 -1.22 -9.13
N ARG A 8 2.72 -2.45 -9.63
CA ARG A 8 2.98 -3.68 -8.88
C ARG A 8 4.45 -3.81 -8.44
N ALA A 9 5.40 -3.55 -9.34
CA ALA A 9 6.82 -3.60 -9.00
C ALA A 9 7.23 -2.55 -7.95
N GLU A 10 6.48 -1.45 -7.83
CA GLU A 10 6.70 -0.47 -6.75
C GLU A 10 6.11 -0.95 -5.42
N LEU A 11 4.93 -1.57 -5.43
CA LEU A 11 4.37 -2.19 -4.23
C LEU A 11 5.28 -3.30 -3.71
N GLU A 12 5.80 -4.15 -4.59
CA GLU A 12 6.70 -5.26 -4.24
C GLU A 12 8.00 -4.80 -3.59
N ARG A 13 8.58 -3.66 -4.03
CA ARG A 13 9.83 -3.13 -3.45
C ARG A 13 9.63 -2.27 -2.19
N THR A 14 8.39 -1.89 -1.88
CA THR A 14 8.05 -1.05 -0.72
C THR A 14 7.25 -1.87 0.29
N LEU A 15 5.92 -1.82 0.20
CA LEU A 15 5.00 -2.44 1.15
C LEU A 15 5.14 -3.97 1.19
N GLY A 16 5.59 -4.59 0.09
CA GLY A 16 5.88 -6.02 0.02
C GLY A 16 7.11 -6.45 0.82
N VAL A 17 8.05 -5.54 1.07
CA VAL A 17 9.27 -5.78 1.87
C VAL A 17 9.09 -5.31 3.30
N ASP A 18 8.58 -4.08 3.47
CA ASP A 18 8.34 -3.46 4.77
C ASP A 18 6.92 -2.85 4.82
N PRO A 19 5.91 -3.63 5.27
CA PRO A 19 4.53 -3.18 5.32
C PRO A 19 4.24 -2.17 6.44
N TYR A 20 5.19 -1.91 7.35
CA TYR A 20 5.02 -0.90 8.41
C TYR A 20 5.83 0.37 8.13
N GLY A 21 6.80 0.31 7.21
CA GLY A 21 7.58 1.44 6.73
C GLY A 21 6.96 2.17 5.53
N HIS A 22 7.79 2.91 4.80
CA HIS A 22 7.43 3.62 3.56
C HIS A 22 6.19 4.55 3.66
N GLY A 23 6.01 5.20 4.80
CA GLY A 23 4.86 6.09 5.04
C GLY A 23 3.55 5.35 5.32
N SER A 24 3.63 4.05 5.63
CA SER A 24 2.50 3.24 6.08
C SER A 24 2.01 3.67 7.47
N LEU A 25 0.75 4.11 7.55
CA LEU A 25 0.12 4.58 8.78
C LEU A 25 -1.03 3.66 9.19
N PRO A 26 -1.24 3.44 10.50
CA PRO A 26 -2.37 2.67 10.98
C PRO A 26 -3.69 3.44 10.76
N ILE A 27 -4.76 2.72 10.44
CA ILE A 27 -6.10 3.27 10.25
C ILE A 27 -6.93 3.04 11.51
N GLY A 28 -7.21 4.12 12.23
CA GLY A 28 -7.99 4.08 13.47
C GLY A 28 -7.25 3.31 14.57
N ARG A 29 -7.97 2.46 15.31
CA ARG A 29 -7.41 1.67 16.42
C ARG A 29 -6.68 0.38 16.00
N TRP A 30 -6.71 0.04 14.71
CA TRP A 30 -6.23 -1.24 14.22
C TRP A 30 -4.80 -1.08 13.69
N ALA A 31 -3.81 -1.57 14.45
CA ALA A 31 -2.40 -1.44 14.09
C ALA A 31 -2.07 -2.08 12.72
N ASP A 32 -2.76 -3.17 12.38
CA ASP A 32 -2.48 -3.91 11.15
C ASP A 32 -3.33 -3.51 9.96
N ARG A 33 -4.31 -2.62 10.15
CA ARG A 33 -5.03 -2.00 9.05
C ARG A 33 -4.29 -0.74 8.66
N ARG A 34 -3.74 -0.69 7.44
CA ARG A 34 -2.79 0.36 7.07
C ARG A 34 -3.16 1.10 5.80
N GLU A 35 -2.68 2.33 5.71
CA GLU A 35 -2.77 3.20 4.54
C GLU A 35 -1.37 3.72 4.19
N ALA A 36 -1.03 3.73 2.90
CA ALA A 36 0.20 4.33 2.40
C ALA A 36 -0.04 5.02 1.05
N THR A 37 0.77 6.00 0.71
CA THR A 37 0.79 6.60 -0.64
C THR A 37 1.99 6.09 -1.42
N VAL A 38 1.75 5.42 -2.54
CA VAL A 38 2.80 4.88 -3.43
C VAL A 38 2.59 5.49 -4.82
N ARG A 39 3.56 6.28 -5.31
CA ARG A 39 3.48 6.98 -6.60
C ARG A 39 2.14 7.72 -6.82
N GLY A 40 1.69 8.47 -5.81
CA GLY A 40 0.44 9.24 -5.85
C GLY A 40 -0.85 8.43 -5.63
N VAL A 41 -0.75 7.10 -5.49
CA VAL A 41 -1.90 6.22 -5.26
C VAL A 41 -2.04 5.92 -3.77
N ILE A 42 -3.28 6.01 -3.24
CA ILE A 42 -3.60 5.57 -1.88
C ILE A 42 -3.85 4.06 -1.87
N VAL A 43 -3.05 3.35 -1.09
CA VAL A 43 -3.12 1.90 -0.92
C VAL A 43 -3.61 1.60 0.49
N ARG A 44 -4.69 0.81 0.63
CA ARG A 44 -5.17 0.32 1.92
C ARG A 44 -5.00 -1.18 2.01
N TYR A 45 -4.50 -1.67 3.13
CA TYR A 45 -4.20 -3.09 3.25
C TYR A 45 -4.24 -3.55 4.68
N TYR A 46 -4.21 -4.88 4.84
CA TYR A 46 -4.12 -5.52 6.13
C TYR A 46 -2.84 -6.34 6.20
N VAL A 47 -2.13 -6.21 7.30
CA VAL A 47 -0.99 -7.05 7.64
C VAL A 47 -1.47 -8.17 8.55
N SER A 48 -1.00 -9.39 8.33
CA SER A 48 -1.16 -10.48 9.29
C SER A 48 0.13 -11.29 9.30
N GLY A 49 0.39 -12.02 10.40
CA GLY A 49 1.66 -12.72 10.61
C GLY A 49 2.05 -13.74 9.53
N SER A 50 1.13 -14.12 8.64
CA SER A 50 1.42 -15.05 7.53
C SER A 50 0.95 -14.55 6.17
N ILE A 51 0.20 -13.44 6.11
CA ILE A 51 -0.43 -12.98 4.87
C ILE A 51 -0.44 -11.45 4.85
N LEU A 52 0.18 -10.88 3.81
CA LEU A 52 -0.03 -9.50 3.42
C LEU A 52 -1.12 -9.46 2.33
N VAL A 53 -2.33 -9.04 2.67
CA VAL A 53 -3.39 -8.82 1.68
C VAL A 53 -3.45 -7.34 1.36
N VAL A 54 -2.99 -6.97 0.16
CA VAL A 54 -3.01 -5.59 -0.34
C VAL A 54 -4.22 -5.37 -1.22
N THR A 55 -5.11 -4.46 -0.83
CA THR A 55 -6.29 -4.09 -1.61
C THR A 55 -6.20 -2.63 -2.06
N VAL A 56 -5.89 -2.41 -3.32
CA VAL A 56 -5.88 -1.05 -3.88
C VAL A 56 -7.33 -0.57 -4.00
N VAL A 57 -7.75 0.26 -3.06
CA VAL A 57 -9.14 0.75 -2.96
C VAL A 57 -9.43 1.94 -3.86
N ARG A 58 -8.42 2.76 -4.20
CA ARG A 58 -8.60 3.95 -5.05
C ARG A 58 -7.29 4.38 -5.68
N LEU A 59 -7.25 4.39 -7.02
CA LEU A 59 -6.26 5.13 -7.78
C LEU A 59 -6.71 6.60 -7.83
N ILE A 60 -5.91 7.52 -7.30
CA ILE A 60 -6.14 8.96 -7.48
C ILE A 60 -5.24 9.40 -8.62
N PRO A 61 -5.78 9.82 -9.78
CA PRO A 61 -4.97 10.42 -10.82
C PRO A 61 -4.37 11.74 -10.31
N GLU A 62 -3.14 12.03 -10.73
CA GLU A 62 -2.54 13.36 -10.53
C GLU A 62 -3.45 14.43 -11.17
N PRO A 63 -3.56 15.63 -10.56
CA PRO A 63 -4.46 16.69 -11.03
C PRO A 63 -4.19 17.12 -12.47
#